data_AF-A0A264W7K5-F1
#
_entry.id   AF-A0A264W7K5-F1
#
_cell.length_a   1.000
_cell.length_b   1.000
_cell.length_c   1.000
_cell.angle_alpha   90.00
_cell.angle_beta   90.00
_cell.angle_gamma   90.00
#
_symmetry.space_group_name_H-M   'P 1'
#
loop_
_entity.id
_entity.type
_entity.pdbx_description
1 polymer ?
#
loop_
_entity_poly.entity_id
_entity_poly.type
_entity_poly.pdbx_seq_one_letter_code
_entity_poly.pdbx_strand_id
1 'polypeptide(L)' 'GHKKTDGEIVDPYDKDFSGLVFKIQANMDPRHRDRIAFVRIVSGEFERGMSVNLPRTGKTAKLSNVTQFMAESRENV' A
#
# COMPACT_ATOMS: atom_id res chain seq x y z
N GLY A 1 -14.13 -9.29 4.51
CA GLY A 1 -13.45 -8.01 4.76
C GLY A 1 -12.14 -8.26 5.47
N HIS A 2 -11.15 -7.41 5.22
CA HIS A 2 -9.94 -7.36 6.05
C HIS A 2 -10.29 -6.71 7.39
N LYS A 3 -9.64 -7.11 8.48
CA LYS A 3 -9.91 -6.57 9.82
C LYS A 3 -8.82 -5.57 10.23
N LYS A 4 -9.23 -4.45 10.80
CA LYS A 4 -8.35 -3.54 11.53
C LYS A 4 -7.93 -4.15 12.87
N THR A 5 -6.93 -3.55 13.50
CA THR A 5 -6.38 -4.00 14.79
C THR A 5 -7.37 -3.87 15.95
N ASP A 6 -8.34 -2.96 15.84
CA ASP A 6 -9.43 -2.73 16.80
C ASP A 6 -10.63 -3.67 16.63
N GLY A 7 -10.58 -4.58 15.64
CA GLY A 7 -11.65 -5.52 15.35
C GLY A 7 -12.69 -5.02 14.35
N GLU A 8 -12.60 -3.77 13.89
CA GLU A 8 -13.46 -3.26 12.82
C GLU A 8 -13.18 -3.98 11.50
N ILE A 9 -14.26 -4.27 10.76
CA ILE A 9 -14.17 -4.84 9.42
C ILE A 9 -14.07 -3.68 8.44
N VAL A 10 -13.08 -3.73 7.55
CA VAL A 10 -12.99 -2.82 6.40
C VAL A 10 -13.76 -3.42 5.22
N ASP A 11 -14.70 -2.64 4.68
CA ASP A 11 -15.42 -3.00 3.47
C ASP A 11 -14.59 -2.59 2.24
N PRO A 12 -14.36 -3.49 1.27
CA PRO A 12 -13.69 -3.13 0.03
C PRO A 12 -14.35 -1.97 -0.74
N TYR A 13 -15.64 -1.72 -0.53
CA TYR A 13 -16.39 -0.63 -1.14
C TYR A 13 -16.30 0.70 -0.37
N ASP A 14 -15.61 0.75 0.77
CA ASP A 14 -15.33 2.01 1.46
C ASP A 14 -14.50 2.93 0.57
N LYS A 15 -14.85 4.22 0.56
CA LYS A 15 -14.17 5.24 -0.26
C LYS A 15 -12.79 5.61 0.28
N ASP A 16 -12.59 5.44 1.58
CA ASP A 16 -11.34 5.78 2.23
C ASP A 16 -10.26 4.74 1.88
N PHE A 17 -9.07 5.25 1.53
CA PHE A 17 -7.92 4.39 1.23
C PHE A 17 -7.48 3.61 2.46
N SER A 18 -7.41 2.29 2.33
CA SER A 18 -6.75 1.44 3.30
C SER A 18 -5.87 0.41 2.62
N GLY A 19 -4.79 0.03 3.28
CA GLY A 19 -3.85 -0.94 2.74
C GLY A 19 -3.06 -1.68 3.81
N LEU A 20 -2.65 -2.90 3.47
CA LEU A 20 -1.87 -3.77 4.32
C LEU A 20 -0.51 -4.06 3.67
N VAL A 21 0.57 -3.77 4.40
CA VAL A 21 1.93 -4.20 4.02
C VAL A 21 2.04 -5.69 4.31
N PHE A 22 2.25 -6.53 3.29
CA PHE A 22 2.37 -7.99 3.44
C PHE A 22 3.77 -8.53 3.17
N LYS A 23 4.62 -7.75 2.50
CA LYS A 23 6.01 -8.11 2.21
C LYS A 23 6.88 -6.87 2.23
N ILE A 24 8.08 -6.98 2.77
CA ILE A 24 9.10 -5.95 2.69
C ILE A 24 10.36 -6.60 2.12
N GLN A 25 10.91 -6.00 1.06
CA GLN A 25 12.22 -6.34 0.53
C GLN A 25 13.17 -5.19 0.87
N ALA A 26 14.40 -5.53 1.24
CA ALA A 26 15.42 -4.59 1.66
C ALA A 26 16.72 -4.87 0.93
N ASN A 27 17.59 -3.85 0.82
CA ASN A 27 18.91 -3.93 0.21
C ASN A 27 18.84 -4.27 -1.29
N MET A 28 17.97 -3.60 -2.04
CA MET A 28 17.96 -3.72 -3.49
C MET A 28 19.19 -3.01 -4.10
N ASP A 29 19.70 -1.95 -3.46
CA ASP A 29 20.99 -1.31 -3.73
C ASP A 29 21.85 -1.25 -2.45
N PRO A 30 23.03 -1.90 -2.42
CA PRO A 30 23.96 -1.86 -1.30
C PRO A 30 24.37 -0.44 -0.87
N ARG A 31 24.34 0.55 -1.78
CA ARG A 31 24.77 1.93 -1.52
C ARG A 31 23.70 2.81 -0.90
N HIS A 32 22.42 2.47 -1.05
CA HIS A 32 21.31 3.37 -0.70
C HIS A 32 20.35 2.86 0.38
N ARG A 33 20.55 1.64 0.93
CA ARG A 33 19.66 1.05 1.95
C ARG A 33 18.17 1.25 1.61
N ASP A 34 17.84 0.99 0.36
CA ASP A 34 16.48 1.08 -0.12
C ASP A 34 15.66 -0.11 0.39
N ARG A 35 14.38 0.16 0.61
CA ARG A 35 13.39 -0.82 1.08
C ARG A 35 12.11 -0.61 0.30
N ILE A 36 11.58 -1.70 -0.24
CA ILE A 36 10.32 -1.72 -0.96
C ILE A 36 9.32 -2.48 -0.09
N ALA A 37 8.23 -1.80 0.27
CA ALA A 37 7.09 -2.41 0.94
C ALA A 37 6.01 -2.72 -0.10
N PHE A 38 5.59 -3.98 -0.17
CA PHE A 38 4.47 -4.40 -0.99
C PHE A 38 3.19 -4.21 -0.18
N VAL A 39 2.31 -3.36 -0.70
CA VAL A 39 1.04 -3.00 -0.07
C VAL A 39 -0.09 -3.57 -0.91
N ARG A 40 -1.00 -4.30 -0.26
CA ARG A 40 -2.29 -4.65 -0.84
C ARG A 40 -3.29 -3.58 -0.46
N ILE A 41 -3.93 -2.96 -1.45
CA ILE A 41 -5.07 -2.06 -1.23
C ILE A 41 -6.26 -2.91 -0.80
N VAL A 42 -6.91 -2.48 0.28
CA VAL A 42 -8.03 -3.18 0.93
C VAL A 42 -9.35 -2.48 0.64
N SER A 43 -9.36 -1.14 0.63
CA SER A 43 -10.49 -0.29 0.30
C SER A 43 -10.00 1.03 -0.32
N GLY A 44 -10.90 1.75 -0.96
CA GLY A 44 -10.62 3.02 -1.62
C GLY A 44 -9.64 2.89 -2.77
N GLU A 45 -9.09 4.02 -3.19
CA GLU A 45 -8.19 4.12 -4.33
C GLU A 45 -6.87 4.78 -3.95
N PHE A 46 -5.79 4.33 -4.58
CA PHE A 46 -4.49 4.94 -4.40
C PHE A 46 -4.32 6.10 -5.38
N GLU A 47 -4.05 7.28 -4.84
CA GLU A 47 -3.67 8.45 -5.63
C GLU A 47 -2.18 8.79 -5.43
N ARG A 48 -1.47 9.01 -6.53
CA ARG A 48 -0.04 9.32 -6.48
C ARG A 48 0.18 10.64 -5.74
N GLY A 49 1.05 10.63 -4.73
CA GLY A 49 1.36 11.81 -3.93
C GLY A 49 0.44 12.04 -2.74
N MET A 50 -0.56 11.17 -2.51
CA MET A 50 -1.41 11.24 -1.33
C MET A 50 -0.61 11.06 -0.04
N SER A 51 -1.14 11.62 1.04
CA SER A 51 -0.61 11.47 2.39
C SER A 51 -1.44 10.42 3.13
N VAL A 52 -0.78 9.39 3.66
CA VAL A 52 -1.43 8.33 4.44
C VAL A 52 -0.96 8.36 5.88
N ASN A 53 -1.86 8.04 6.79
CA ASN A 53 -1.51 7.84 8.19
C ASN A 53 -0.95 6.42 8.38
N LEU A 54 0.15 6.27 9.13
CA LEU A 54 0.62 4.99 9.63
C LEU A 54 0.16 4.81 11.08
N PRO A 55 -0.90 4.03 11.34
CA PRO A 55 -1.47 3.92 12.68
C PRO A 55 -0.47 3.44 13.74
N ARG A 56 0.47 2.56 13.34
CA ARG A 56 1.49 2.00 14.24
C ARG A 56 2.45 3.05 14.81
N THR A 57 2.76 4.10 14.05
CA THR A 57 3.72 5.13 14.47
C THR A 57 3.09 6.50 14.68
N GLY A 58 1.82 6.67 14.33
CA GLY A 58 1.11 7.94 14.32
C GLY A 58 1.65 8.96 13.31
N LYS A 59 2.57 8.54 12.42
CA LYS A 59 3.20 9.43 11.44
C LYS A 59 2.42 9.43 10.13
N THR A 60 2.37 10.59 9.49
CA THR A 60 1.92 10.71 8.10
C THR A 60 3.08 10.42 7.15
N ALA A 61 2.85 9.60 6.13
CA ALA A 61 3.80 9.37 5.05
C ALA A 61 3.22 9.81 3.71
N LYS A 62 4.04 10.48 2.90
CA LYS A 62 3.69 10.88 1.55
C LYS A 62 4.05 9.77 0.57
N LEU A 63 3.09 9.32 -0.22
CA LEU A 63 3.26 8.26 -1.22
C LEU A 63 3.66 8.85 -2.58
N SER A 64 4.77 9.57 -2.64
CA SER A 64 5.25 10.24 -3.87
C SER A 64 5.99 9.30 -4.82
N ASN A 65 6.74 8.34 -4.27
CA ASN A 65 7.57 7.40 -5.01
C ASN A 65 7.03 5.98 -4.87
N VAL A 66 5.90 5.71 -5.52
CA VAL A 66 5.26 4.38 -5.54
C VAL A 66 5.46 3.74 -6.90
N THR A 67 5.92 2.50 -6.91
CA THR A 67 5.93 1.65 -8.11
C THR A 67 4.64 0.85 -8.14
N GLN A 68 3.80 1.09 -9.14
CA GLN A 68 2.58 0.32 -9.34
C GLN A 68 2.92 -0.90 -10.21
N PHE A 69 2.67 -2.09 -9.68
CA PHE A 69 2.72 -3.32 -10.47
C PHE A 69 1.34 -3.52 -11.11
N MET A 70 1.14 -2.95 -12.30
CA MET A 70 0.01 -3.31 -13.15
C MET A 70 0.42 -4.51 -13.98
N ALA A 71 -0.43 -5.55 -14.04
CA ALA A 71 -0.23 -6.62 -15.00
C ALA A 71 -0.35 -6.01 -16.41
N GLU A 72 0.58 -6.36 -17.30
CA GLU A 72 0.41 -6.16 -18.73
C GLU A 72 -0.96 -6.72 -19.12
N SER A 73 -1.71 -5.98 -19.94
CA SER A 73 -3.05 -6.38 -20.37
C SER A 73 -3.03 -7.83 -20.80
N ARG A 74 -3.85 -8.67 -20.17
CA ARG A 74 -4.15 -10.00 -20.71
C ARG A 74 -4.94 -9.77 -22.00
N GLU A 75 -4.24 -9.63 -23.12
CA GLU A 75 -4.83 -9.93 -24.41
C GLU A 75 -5.17 -11.41 -24.41
N ASN A 76 -6.45 -11.72 -24.23
CA ASN A 76 -6.98 -13.00 -24.69
C ASN A 76 -6.99 -12.91 -26.23
N VAL A 77 -6.12 -13.68 -26.87
CA VAL A 77 -6.31 -14.07 -28.28
C VAL A 77 -7.28 -15.24 -28.32
#